data_AF-A0A6L7ZW58-F1
#
_entry.id   AF-A0A6L7ZW58-F1
#
_cell.length_a   1.000
_cell.length_b   1.000
_cell.length_c   1.000
_cell.angle_alpha   90.00
_cell.angle_beta   90.00
_cell.angle_gamma   90.00
#
_symmetry.space_group_name_H-M   'P 1'
#
loop_
_entity.id
_entity.type
_entity.pdbx_description
1 polymer ?
#
loop_
_entity_poly.entity_id
_entity_poly.type
_entity_poly.pdbx_seq_one_letter_code
_entity_poly.pdbx_strand_id
1 'polypeptide(L)'
;MTDPDTVSADYTLRPSELAATLALLVEARQPTILWGAPGCAKSALAQQVAAEASRHYLDVRALLLDPVDLRGIPWRDADGRTRWAPPAFLPPAGDPGRWLVNLEELPSAVPMVQAALYQLVLDR
;
A
#
# COMPACT_ATOMS: atom_id res chain seq x y z
N MET A 1 4.96 12.61 -16.35
CA MET A 1 5.31 13.94 -15.81
C MET A 1 4.15 14.35 -14.92
N THR A 2 4.15 13.85 -13.68
CA THR A 2 3.13 14.10 -12.66
C THR A 2 3.25 15.54 -12.18
N ASP A 3 2.11 16.18 -11.99
CA ASP A 3 1.96 17.56 -11.52
C ASP A 3 2.68 17.75 -10.16
N PRO A 4 3.64 18.70 -10.05
CA PRO A 4 4.35 18.99 -8.80
C PRO A 4 3.45 19.56 -7.69
N ASP A 5 2.20 19.94 -7.98
CA ASP A 5 1.26 20.52 -7.01
C ASP A 5 0.33 19.49 -6.33
N THR A 6 0.78 18.23 -6.18
CA THR A 6 0.12 17.36 -5.19
C THR A 6 0.56 17.82 -3.80
N VAL A 7 -0.16 18.80 -3.25
CA VAL A 7 0.04 19.31 -1.89
C VAL A 7 -0.05 18.13 -0.92
N SER A 8 1.09 17.71 -0.36
CA SER A 8 1.11 16.95 0.88
C SER A 8 0.60 17.88 1.96
N ALA A 9 -0.67 17.72 2.33
CA ALA A 9 -1.27 18.46 3.42
C ALA A 9 -1.20 17.61 4.69
N ASP A 10 -0.44 18.09 5.68
CA ASP A 10 -0.36 17.46 6.98
C ASP A 10 -1.58 17.86 7.80
N TYR A 11 -2.39 16.87 8.20
CA TYR A 11 -3.58 17.08 9.03
C TYR A 11 -3.42 16.42 10.40
N THR A 12 -3.59 17.21 11.46
CA THR A 12 -3.73 16.69 12.83
C THR A 12 -5.19 16.42 13.11
N LEU A 13 -5.56 15.14 13.22
CA LEU A 13 -6.95 14.70 13.42
C LEU A 13 -7.16 14.16 14.83
N ARG A 14 -8.35 14.37 15.37
CA ARG A 14 -8.78 13.64 16.58
C ARG A 14 -9.09 12.19 16.20
N PRO A 15 -8.96 11.21 17.13
CA PRO A 15 -9.30 9.81 16.85
C PRO A 15 -10.72 9.62 16.28
N SER A 16 -11.68 10.43 16.74
CA SER A 16 -13.07 10.40 16.26
C SER A 16 -13.25 10.89 14.82
N GLU A 17 -12.31 11.67 14.28
CA GLU A 17 -12.34 12.21 12.91
C GLU A 17 -11.58 11.31 11.94
N LEU A 18 -10.57 10.59 12.43
CA LEU A 18 -9.66 9.80 11.61
C LEU A 18 -10.38 8.76 10.77
N ALA A 19 -11.39 8.07 11.32
CA ALA A 19 -12.15 7.05 10.61
C ALA A 19 -12.86 7.61 9.37
N ALA A 20 -13.60 8.71 9.56
CA ALA A 20 -14.33 9.38 8.48
C ALA A 20 -13.39 9.94 7.42
N THR A 21 -12.29 10.57 7.85
CA THR A 21 -11.28 11.10 6.90
C THR A 21 -10.60 9.98 6.12
N LEU A 22 -10.23 8.87 6.77
CA LEU A 22 -9.61 7.74 6.10
C LEU A 22 -10.56 7.11 5.08
N ALA A 23 -11.84 6.96 5.42
CA ALA A 23 -12.85 6.48 4.47
C ALA A 23 -12.95 7.38 3.22
N LEU A 24 -12.95 8.70 3.40
CA LEU A 24 -12.94 9.66 2.29
C LEU A 24 -11.69 9.52 1.41
N LEU A 25 -10.50 9.39 2.03
CA LEU A 25 -9.23 9.25 1.30
C LEU A 25 -9.15 7.92 0.53
N VAL A 26 -9.68 6.85 1.10
CA VAL A 26 -9.80 5.53 0.45
C VAL A 26 -10.67 5.62 -0.80
N GLU A 27 -11.84 6.28 -0.72
CA GLU A 27 -12.71 6.48 -1.88
C GLU A 27 -12.08 7.41 -2.92
N ALA A 28 -11.36 8.44 -2.49
CA ALA A 28 -10.60 9.32 -3.37
C ALA A 28 -9.33 8.67 -3.96
N ARG A 29 -9.03 7.41 -3.62
CA ARG A 29 -7.84 6.67 -4.02
C ARG A 29 -6.55 7.44 -3.73
N GLN A 30 -6.50 8.11 -2.59
CA GLN A 30 -5.33 8.90 -2.17
C GLN A 30 -4.43 8.06 -1.25
N PRO A 31 -3.18 7.76 -1.67
CA PRO A 31 -2.19 7.19 -0.78
C PRO A 31 -1.98 8.10 0.43
N THR A 32 -2.01 7.52 1.63
CA THR A 32 -1.99 8.28 2.88
C THR A 32 -0.99 7.65 3.85
N ILE A 33 -0.21 8.49 4.55
CA ILE A 33 0.62 8.04 5.66
C ILE A 33 -0.09 8.40 6.97
N LEU A 34 -0.36 7.40 7.81
CA LEU A 34 -0.94 7.59 9.13
C LEU A 34 0.16 7.60 10.21
N TRP A 35 0.41 8.77 10.81
CA TRP A 35 1.32 8.92 11.94
C TRP A 35 0.58 8.95 13.27
N GLY A 36 1.16 8.35 14.31
CA GLY A 36 0.60 8.39 15.67
C GLY A 36 1.37 7.47 16.61
N ALA A 37 1.11 7.60 17.91
CA ALA A 37 1.79 6.80 18.94
C ALA A 37 1.67 5.27 18.69
N PRO A 38 2.66 4.46 19.10
CA PRO A 38 2.51 3.01 19.11
C PRO A 38 1.25 2.59 19.89
N GLY A 39 0.52 1.58 19.40
CA GLY A 39 -0.67 1.05 20.07
C GLY A 39 -1.96 1.88 19.93
N CYS A 40 -1.98 2.99 19.18
CA CYS A 40 -3.21 3.77 18.96
C CYS A 40 -4.20 3.18 17.92
N ALA A 41 -4.09 1.87 17.64
CA ALA A 41 -5.01 1.12 16.78
C ALA A 41 -5.10 1.58 15.30
N LYS A 42 -4.06 2.21 14.75
CA LYS A 42 -4.03 2.68 13.33
C LYS A 42 -4.35 1.56 12.34
N SER A 43 -3.69 0.42 12.45
CA SER A 43 -3.87 -0.73 11.54
C SER A 43 -5.26 -1.35 11.68
N ALA A 44 -5.77 -1.45 12.92
CA ALA A 44 -7.12 -1.93 13.16
C ALA A 44 -8.18 -1.00 12.53
N LEU A 45 -7.96 0.32 12.61
CA LEU A 45 -8.82 1.29 11.95
C LEU A 45 -8.76 1.17 10.42
N ALA A 46 -7.58 1.00 9.82
CA ALA A 46 -7.44 0.79 8.38
C ALA A 46 -8.19 -0.47 7.91
N GLN A 47 -8.09 -1.56 8.67
CA GLN A 47 -8.83 -2.79 8.41
C GLN A 47 -10.35 -2.60 8.52
N GLN A 48 -10.82 -1.86 9.54
CA GLN A 48 -12.22 -1.52 9.70
C GLN A 48 -12.74 -0.71 8.50
N VAL A 49 -12.02 0.34 8.10
CA VAL A 49 -12.39 1.19 6.96
C VAL A 49 -12.44 0.38 5.67
N ALA A 50 -11.50 -0.56 5.46
CA ALA A 50 -11.54 -1.45 4.31
C ALA A 50 -12.82 -2.31 4.28
N ALA A 51 -13.21 -2.87 5.43
CA ALA A 51 -14.42 -3.67 5.56
C ALA A 51 -15.69 -2.84 5.29
N GLU A 52 -15.78 -1.64 5.85
CA GLU A 52 -16.90 -0.70 5.62
C GLU A 52 -17.01 -0.27 4.15
N ALA A 53 -15.87 -0.06 3.49
CA ALA A 53 -15.80 0.27 2.06
C ALA A 53 -15.96 -0.95 1.14
N SER A 54 -16.24 -2.15 1.68
CA SER A 54 -16.33 -3.40 0.90
C SER A 54 -15.09 -3.69 0.04
N ARG A 55 -13.90 -3.39 0.60
CA ARG A 55 -12.59 -3.61 -0.02
C ARG A 55 -11.88 -4.80 0.59
N HIS A 56 -11.09 -5.50 -0.21
CA HIS A 56 -10.14 -6.48 0.29
C HIS A 56 -9.02 -5.77 1.05
N TYR A 57 -8.65 -6.27 2.21
CA TYR A 57 -7.59 -5.71 3.03
C TYR A 57 -6.35 -6.58 2.94
N LEU A 58 -5.21 -5.99 2.58
CA LEU A 58 -3.91 -6.63 2.54
C LEU A 58 -2.96 -5.90 3.49
N ASP A 59 -2.46 -6.60 4.50
CA ASP A 59 -1.43 -6.08 5.41
C ASP A 59 -0.06 -6.56 4.97
N VAL A 60 0.81 -5.64 4.54
CA VAL A 60 2.18 -5.93 4.11
C VAL A 60 3.14 -5.33 5.13
N ARG A 61 3.85 -6.19 5.85
CA ARG A 61 4.91 -5.76 6.76
C ARG A 61 6.21 -5.61 5.98
N ALA A 62 6.58 -4.37 5.68
CA ALA A 62 7.74 -4.06 4.84
C ALA A 62 9.05 -4.64 5.41
N LEU A 63 9.17 -4.70 6.74
CA LEU A 63 10.31 -5.30 7.44
C LEU A 63 10.53 -6.80 7.16
N LEU A 64 9.50 -7.52 6.71
CA LEU A 64 9.58 -8.96 6.45
C LEU A 64 9.89 -9.28 4.98
N LEU A 65 10.03 -8.26 4.14
CA LEU A 65 10.28 -8.42 2.72
C LEU A 65 11.75 -8.25 2.39
N ASP A 66 12.19 -9.01 1.40
CA ASP A 66 13.35 -8.71 0.59
C ASP A 66 12.94 -8.01 -0.72
N PRO A 67 13.83 -7.23 -1.39
CA PRO A 67 13.49 -6.55 -2.64
C PRO A 67 12.99 -7.49 -3.75
N VAL A 68 13.42 -8.75 -3.74
CA VAL A 68 13.02 -9.76 -4.72
C VAL A 68 11.56 -10.21 -4.53
N ASP A 69 11.04 -10.14 -3.30
CA ASP A 69 9.67 -10.54 -2.97
C ASP A 69 8.64 -9.62 -3.63
N LEU A 70 9.02 -8.40 -4.01
CA LEU A 70 8.16 -7.44 -4.71
C LEU A 70 8.27 -7.56 -6.23
N ARG A 71 9.42 -8.03 -6.74
CA ARG A 71 9.66 -8.22 -8.17
C ARG A 71 9.00 -9.50 -8.70
N GLY A 72 8.90 -10.52 -7.84
CA GLY A 72 8.38 -11.84 -8.20
C GLY A 72 9.43 -12.82 -8.68
N ILE A 73 8.98 -13.98 -9.16
CA ILE A 73 9.86 -15.09 -9.54
C ILE A 73 10.08 -15.11 -11.07
N PRO A 74 11.33 -15.15 -11.55
CA PRO A 74 11.58 -15.23 -12.98
C PRO A 74 11.31 -16.64 -13.50
N TRP A 75 10.69 -16.73 -14.68
CA TRP A 75 10.48 -17.97 -15.40
C TRP A 75 10.65 -17.75 -16.90
N ARG A 76 10.86 -18.83 -17.65
CA ARG A 76 11.06 -18.78 -19.10
C ARG A 76 9.74 -19.09 -19.81
N ASP A 77 9.25 -18.15 -20.62
CA ASP A 77 8.03 -18.35 -21.40
C ASP A 77 8.24 -19.30 -22.60
N ALA A 78 7.15 -19.61 -23.30
CA ALA A 78 7.17 -20.51 -24.45
C ALA A 78 8.07 -20.02 -25.60
N ASP A 79 8.24 -18.70 -25.73
CA ASP A 79 9.10 -18.05 -26.73
C ASP A 79 10.57 -17.96 -26.28
N GLY A 80 10.87 -18.46 -25.07
CA GLY A 80 12.20 -18.50 -24.50
C GLY A 80 12.66 -17.21 -23.83
N ARG A 81 11.77 -16.27 -23.58
CA ARG A 81 12.05 -14.98 -22.91
C ARG A 81 11.82 -15.10 -21.40
N THR A 82 12.58 -14.33 -20.63
CA THR A 82 12.35 -14.21 -19.18
C THR A 82 11.10 -13.38 -18.92
N ARG A 83 10.14 -13.96 -18.19
CA ARG A 83 8.98 -13.26 -17.61
C ARG A 83 9.04 -13.34 -16.09
N TRP A 84 8.35 -12.41 -15.45
CA TRP A 84 8.24 -12.36 -13.99
C TRP A 84 6.83 -12.75 -13.59
N ALA A 85 6.72 -13.77 -12.73
CA ALA A 85 5.46 -14.13 -12.10
C ALA A 85 5.27 -13.20 -10.89
N PRO A 86 4.22 -12.36 -10.85
CA PRO A 86 4.01 -11.44 -9.76
C PRO A 86 3.76 -12.22 -8.44
N PRO A 87 4.19 -11.67 -7.30
CA PRO A 87 3.98 -12.29 -6.00
C PRO A 87 2.49 -12.49 -5.72
N ALA A 88 2.11 -13.69 -5.26
CA ALA A 88 0.70 -14.04 -5.05
C ALA A 88 0.01 -13.25 -3.92
N PHE A 89 0.78 -12.62 -3.02
CA PHE A 89 0.22 -11.80 -1.94
C PHE A 89 -0.21 -10.41 -2.43
N LEU A 90 0.31 -9.94 -3.56
CA LEU A 90 -0.11 -8.66 -4.14
C LEU A 90 -1.46 -8.82 -4.84
N PRO A 91 -2.23 -7.72 -4.97
CA PRO A 91 -3.44 -7.72 -5.77
C PRO A 91 -3.20 -8.27 -7.17
N PRO A 92 -4.11 -9.11 -7.71
CA PRO A 92 -3.94 -9.69 -9.03
C PRO A 92 -3.93 -8.60 -10.10
N ALA A 93 -3.15 -8.83 -11.16
CA ALA A 93 -3.12 -7.92 -12.30
C ALA A 93 -4.53 -7.77 -12.90
N GLY A 94 -4.93 -6.52 -13.16
CA GLY A 94 -6.25 -6.21 -13.68
C GLY A 94 -7.36 -6.15 -12.62
N ASP A 95 -7.03 -6.24 -11.33
CA ASP A 95 -8.00 -5.94 -10.27
C ASP A 95 -8.54 -4.49 -10.44
N PRO A 96 -9.87 -4.25 -10.35
CA PRO A 96 -10.43 -2.94 -10.60
C PRO A 96 -10.22 -1.94 -9.44
N GLY A 97 -9.26 -2.20 -8.55
CA GLY A 97 -8.91 -1.38 -7.39
C GLY A 97 -9.82 -1.64 -6.20
N ARG A 98 -10.10 -2.92 -5.92
CA ARG A 98 -10.86 -3.39 -4.75
C ARG A 98 -9.99 -3.62 -3.52
N TRP A 99 -8.68 -3.45 -3.63
CA TRP A 99 -7.75 -3.68 -2.53
C TRP A 99 -7.39 -2.38 -1.82
N LEU A 100 -7.38 -2.43 -0.49
CA LEU A 100 -6.69 -1.51 0.37
C LEU A 100 -5.43 -2.20 0.87
N VAL A 101 -4.27 -1.70 0.48
CA VAL A 101 -2.96 -2.24 0.85
C VAL A 101 -2.37 -1.36 1.94
N ASN A 102 -2.14 -1.95 3.12
CA ASN A 102 -1.49 -1.32 4.24
C ASN A 102 0.00 -1.71 4.25
N LEU A 103 0.87 -0.71 4.32
CA LEU A 103 2.34 -0.90 4.36
C LEU A 103 2.84 -0.60 5.77
N GLU A 104 2.93 -1.63 6.60
CA GLU A 104 3.38 -1.50 7.99
C GLU A 104 4.89 -1.45 8.10
N GLU A 105 5.37 -0.65 9.07
CA GLU A 105 6.79 -0.51 9.39
C GLU A 105 7.66 -0.10 8.19
N LEU A 106 7.07 0.62 7.21
CA LEU A 106 7.76 1.08 6.00
C LEU A 106 9.05 1.85 6.30
N PRO A 107 9.09 2.82 7.25
CA PRO A 107 10.33 3.55 7.57
C PRO A 107 11.44 2.66 8.14
N SER A 108 11.07 1.51 8.70
CA SER A 108 11.98 0.56 9.36
C SER A 108 12.60 -0.44 8.36
N ALA A 109 11.99 -0.62 7.18
CA ALA A 109 12.48 -1.54 6.16
C ALA A 109 13.80 -1.08 5.51
N VAL A 110 14.54 -1.99 4.88
CA VAL A 110 15.77 -1.62 4.15
C VAL A 110 15.46 -0.67 2.99
N PRO A 111 16.35 0.28 2.63
CA PRO A 111 16.05 1.31 1.63
C PRO A 111 15.59 0.78 0.28
N MET A 112 16.11 -0.38 -0.16
CA MET A 112 15.67 -1.01 -1.42
C MET A 112 14.23 -1.51 -1.38
N VAL A 113 13.77 -2.04 -0.23
CA VAL A 113 12.38 -2.45 -0.04
C VAL A 113 11.47 -1.23 0.02
N GLN A 114 11.90 -0.18 0.74
CA GLN A 114 11.16 1.09 0.76
C GLN A 114 10.97 1.65 -0.64
N ALA A 115 12.05 1.74 -1.43
CA ALA A 115 12.00 2.24 -2.80
C ALA A 115 11.06 1.41 -3.69
N ALA A 116 11.11 0.07 -3.59
CA ALA A 116 10.23 -0.81 -4.35
C ALA A 116 8.75 -0.65 -3.96
N LEU A 117 8.45 -0.51 -2.67
CA LEU A 117 7.09 -0.26 -2.18
C LEU A 117 6.59 1.15 -2.54
N TYR A 118 7.45 2.16 -2.52
CA TYR A 118 7.07 3.50 -3.02
C TYR A 118 6.74 3.48 -4.50
N GLN A 119 7.47 2.73 -5.33
CA GLN A 119 7.12 2.57 -6.74
C GLN A 119 5.72 1.96 -6.89
N LEU A 120 5.36 0.96 -6.09
CA LEU A 120 4.01 0.39 -6.10
C LEU A 120 2.92 1.42 -5.76
N VAL A 121 3.22 2.42 -4.94
CA VAL A 121 2.29 3.51 -4.60
C VAL A 121 2.21 4.58 -5.71
N LEU A 122 3.31 4.79 -6.44
CA LEU A 122 3.44 5.81 -7.49
C LEU A 122 2.96 5.33 -8.87
N ASP A 123 3.06 4.03 -9.14
CA ASP A 123 2.54 3.38 -10.34
C ASP A 123 1.00 3.31 -10.24
N ARG A 124 0.34 4.38 -10.67
CA ARG A 124 -1.13 4.52 -10.71
C ARG A 124 -1.72 4.12 -12.06
#